data_AF-A0A0F9DRP6-F1
#
_entry.id   AF-A0A0F9DRP6-F1
#
_cell.length_a   1.000
_cell.length_b   1.000
_cell.length_c   1.000
_cell.angle_alpha   90.00
_cell.angle_beta   90.00
_cell.angle_gamma   90.00
#
_symmetry.space_group_name_H-M   'P 1'
#
loop_
_entity.id
_entity.type
_entity.pdbx_description
1 polymer ?
#
loop_
_entity_poly.entity_id
_entity_poly.type
_entity_poly.pdbx_seq_one_letter_code
_entity_poly.pdbx_strand_id
1 'polypeptide(L)'
;MLLTRIAKLGLSVALFLAAGTIAVGGQDWRQLKYDARHSGNVPQRHVSTPLGLIAAAPLTDAIFTSPVVADGRVFAINGSGVVHAMDADTLDVAWRFATPGGKANCNNVSSPAIVDGYLHVGTMAGTYYVLGAADGNVVARIDCGEPIFGSPVVGNGRVYFATLGSRVY
;
A
#
# COMPACT_ATOMS: atom_id res chain seq x y z
N MET A 1 16.14 -41.72 64.16
CA MET A 1 15.92 -42.49 62.93
C MET A 1 14.59 -42.05 62.31
N LEU A 2 14.61 -41.02 61.47
CA LEU A 2 13.75 -40.81 60.28
C LEU A 2 14.15 -39.46 59.66
N LEU A 3 14.79 -39.50 58.48
CA LEU A 3 15.08 -38.31 57.67
C LEU A 3 13.85 -38.02 56.80
N THR A 4 13.28 -36.82 56.90
CA THR A 4 12.23 -36.36 55.97
C THR A 4 12.90 -35.57 54.85
N ARG A 5 12.90 -36.13 53.63
CA ARG A 5 13.48 -35.50 52.43
C ARG A 5 12.59 -34.35 51.95
N ILE A 6 13.18 -33.17 51.74
CA ILE A 6 12.56 -32.07 51.01
C ILE A 6 12.77 -32.33 49.51
N ALA A 7 11.70 -32.50 48.75
CA ALA A 7 11.74 -32.57 47.30
C ALA A 7 11.93 -31.14 46.73
N LYS A 8 13.03 -30.90 46.01
CA LYS A 8 13.20 -29.70 45.18
C LYS A 8 12.51 -29.93 43.84
N LEU A 9 11.42 -29.21 43.58
CA LEU A 9 10.77 -29.17 42.26
C LEU A 9 11.57 -28.19 41.39
N GLY A 10 12.33 -28.70 40.42
CA GLY A 10 13.01 -27.87 39.42
C GLY A 10 12.03 -27.44 38.34
N LEU A 11 11.76 -26.12 38.25
CA LEU A 11 10.97 -25.54 37.18
C LEU A 11 11.90 -25.26 35.98
N SER A 12 11.88 -26.12 34.96
CA SER A 12 12.56 -25.86 33.69
C SER A 12 11.67 -24.97 32.83
N VAL A 13 12.06 -23.70 32.66
CA VAL A 13 11.45 -22.80 31.67
C VAL A 13 12.08 -23.12 30.32
N ALA A 14 11.33 -23.75 29.42
CA ALA A 14 11.73 -23.91 28.03
C ALA A 14 11.47 -22.59 27.28
N LEU A 15 12.54 -21.87 26.96
CA LEU A 15 12.48 -20.70 26.10
C LEU A 15 12.40 -21.17 24.63
N PHE A 16 11.19 -21.14 24.05
CA PHE A 16 11.04 -21.37 22.61
C PHE A 16 11.44 -20.09 21.87
N LEU A 17 12.65 -20.09 21.31
CA LEU A 17 13.01 -19.15 20.24
C LEU A 17 12.24 -19.58 18.98
N ALA A 18 11.10 -18.94 18.74
CA ALA A 18 10.50 -18.97 17.41
C ALA A 18 11.45 -18.22 16.48
N ALA A 19 12.18 -18.96 15.64
CA ALA A 19 12.86 -18.39 14.49
C ALA A 19 11.78 -17.91 13.52
N GLY A 20 11.32 -16.67 13.70
CA GLY A 20 10.52 -16.00 12.70
C GLY A 20 11.36 -15.90 11.43
N THR A 21 10.93 -16.56 10.36
CA THR A 21 11.40 -16.22 9.03
C THR A 21 11.02 -14.77 8.79
N ILE A 22 12.00 -13.86 8.84
CA ILE A 22 11.83 -12.53 8.27
C ILE A 22 11.66 -12.81 6.78
N ALA A 23 10.42 -12.79 6.30
CA ALA A 23 10.19 -12.60 4.88
C ALA A 23 10.98 -11.34 4.54
N VAL A 24 12.01 -11.48 3.70
CA VAL A 24 12.73 -10.34 3.17
C VAL A 24 11.73 -9.67 2.24
N GLY A 25 10.86 -8.83 2.82
CA GLY A 25 9.86 -8.09 2.08
C GLY A 25 10.59 -7.32 1.00
N GLY A 26 10.12 -7.46 -0.24
CA GLY A 26 10.54 -6.57 -1.32
C GLY A 26 10.45 -5.12 -0.84
N GLN A 27 11.36 -4.26 -1.30
CA GLN A 27 11.37 -2.87 -0.87
C GLN A 27 10.02 -2.20 -1.10
N ASP A 28 9.55 -1.50 -0.07
CA ASP A 28 8.38 -0.66 -0.18
C ASP A 28 8.66 0.55 -1.07
N TRP A 29 7.70 0.84 -1.96
CA TRP A 29 7.61 2.03 -2.77
C TRP A 29 6.25 2.70 -2.49
N ARG A 30 6.18 3.41 -1.36
CA ARG A 30 4.90 3.80 -0.75
C ARG A 30 4.20 4.98 -1.39
N GLN A 31 4.87 5.77 -2.24
CA GLN A 31 4.27 6.95 -2.88
C GLN A 31 4.94 7.24 -4.23
N LEU A 32 4.32 8.12 -5.02
CA LEU A 32 4.85 8.55 -6.32
C LEU A 32 6.31 9.01 -6.16
N LYS A 33 7.19 8.48 -7.02
CA LYS A 33 8.63 8.79 -7.02
C LYS A 33 9.32 8.57 -5.65
N TYR A 34 8.93 7.50 -4.96
CA TYR A 34 9.58 6.91 -3.78
C TYR A 34 9.38 7.68 -2.46
N ASP A 35 9.69 8.98 -2.43
CA ASP A 35 9.64 9.81 -1.22
C ASP A 35 8.95 11.16 -1.45
N ALA A 36 8.71 11.91 -0.37
CA ALA A 36 8.08 13.22 -0.41
C ALA A 36 8.85 14.28 -1.23
N ARG A 37 10.12 13.99 -1.57
CA ARG A 37 10.97 14.83 -2.42
C ARG A 37 10.87 14.44 -3.89
N HIS A 38 10.12 13.40 -4.20
CA HIS A 38 9.97 12.83 -5.53
C HIS A 38 11.32 12.47 -6.16
N SER A 39 12.23 11.92 -5.35
CA SER A 39 13.59 11.55 -5.77
C SER A 39 13.61 10.56 -6.94
N GLY A 40 12.61 9.67 -7.00
CA GLY A 40 12.50 8.67 -8.06
C GLY A 40 13.65 7.67 -8.10
N ASN A 41 14.47 7.59 -7.05
CA ASN A 41 15.59 6.68 -6.97
C ASN A 41 15.76 6.09 -5.57
N VAL A 42 16.42 4.93 -5.52
CA VAL A 42 16.87 4.30 -4.28
C VAL A 42 18.37 4.11 -4.43
N PRO A 43 19.20 5.04 -3.92
CA PRO A 43 20.65 5.09 -4.21
C PRO A 43 21.41 3.81 -3.85
N GLN A 44 20.91 3.04 -2.89
CA GLN A 44 21.52 1.81 -2.40
C GLN A 44 21.17 0.59 -3.28
N ARG A 45 20.30 0.74 -4.28
CA ARG A 45 19.83 -0.36 -5.11
C ARG A 45 20.66 -0.48 -6.38
N HIS A 46 21.20 -1.69 -6.59
CA HIS A 46 21.79 -2.11 -7.84
C HIS A 46 20.86 -3.09 -8.55
N VAL A 47 20.57 -2.81 -9.82
CA VAL A 47 19.81 -3.70 -10.69
C VAL A 47 20.80 -4.42 -11.58
N SER A 48 20.82 -5.76 -11.52
CA SER A 48 21.64 -6.58 -12.40
C SER A 48 20.93 -6.80 -13.72
N THR A 49 21.69 -6.70 -14.82
CA THR A 49 21.20 -6.91 -16.19
C THR A 49 21.69 -8.26 -16.74
N PRO A 50 20.98 -8.88 -17.70
CA PRO A 50 19.77 -8.37 -18.37
C PRO A 50 18.53 -8.45 -17.48
N LEU A 51 17.61 -7.50 -17.69
CA LEU A 51 16.29 -7.55 -17.09
C LEU A 51 15.41 -8.57 -17.82
N GLY A 52 14.50 -9.22 -17.08
CA GLY A 52 13.49 -10.13 -17.62
C GLY A 52 12.10 -9.78 -17.10
N LEU A 53 11.07 -10.08 -17.91
CA LEU A 53 9.67 -9.99 -17.49
C LEU A 53 9.38 -11.15 -16.53
N ILE A 54 8.92 -10.84 -15.32
CA ILE A 54 8.54 -11.84 -14.32
C ILE A 54 7.06 -12.22 -14.47
N ALA A 55 6.19 -11.22 -14.50
CA ALA A 55 4.74 -11.42 -14.58
C ALA A 55 4.05 -10.19 -15.19
N ALA A 56 2.83 -10.39 -15.69
CA ALA A 56 1.92 -9.34 -16.12
C ALA A 56 0.48 -9.75 -15.76
N ALA A 57 -0.25 -8.85 -15.12
CA ALA A 57 -1.64 -9.08 -14.73
C ALA A 57 -2.58 -8.12 -15.48
N PRO A 58 -3.66 -8.62 -16.11
CA PRO A 58 -4.66 -7.75 -16.71
C PRO A 58 -5.51 -7.09 -15.61
N LEU A 59 -5.65 -5.77 -15.67
CA LEU A 59 -6.64 -5.03 -14.88
C LEU A 59 -7.89 -4.74 -15.72
N THR A 60 -8.92 -4.19 -15.08
CA THR A 60 -10.23 -3.98 -15.72
C THR A 60 -10.33 -2.77 -16.64
N ASP A 61 -9.27 -1.94 -16.72
CA ASP A 61 -9.18 -0.74 -17.56
C ASP A 61 -7.72 -0.27 -17.65
N ALA A 62 -7.43 0.73 -18.50
CA ALA A 62 -6.13 1.37 -18.64
C ALA A 62 -5.62 1.94 -17.31
N ILE A 63 -4.29 1.94 -17.11
CA ILE A 63 -3.65 2.47 -15.91
C ILE A 63 -2.88 3.73 -16.30
N PHE A 64 -3.25 4.87 -15.71
CA PHE A 64 -2.56 6.16 -15.92
C PHE A 64 -1.64 6.55 -14.75
N THR A 65 -1.63 5.73 -13.70
CA THR A 65 -0.96 6.01 -12.43
C THR A 65 0.30 5.16 -12.27
N SER A 66 1.19 5.60 -11.37
CA SER A 66 2.26 4.73 -10.88
C SER A 66 1.70 3.81 -9.78
N PRO A 67 1.98 2.51 -9.81
CA PRO A 67 1.63 1.64 -8.69
C PRO A 67 2.48 1.99 -7.46
N VAL A 68 1.97 1.63 -6.28
CA VAL A 68 2.75 1.64 -5.03
C VAL A 68 2.93 0.21 -4.53
N VAL A 69 4.04 -0.05 -3.87
CA VAL A 69 4.37 -1.36 -3.31
C VAL A 69 4.56 -1.18 -1.81
N ALA A 70 3.88 -1.98 -1.00
CA ALA A 70 4.12 -2.02 0.44
C ALA A 70 3.72 -3.36 1.01
N ASP A 71 4.48 -3.84 1.99
CA ASP A 71 4.09 -4.97 2.84
C ASP A 71 3.71 -6.22 2.02
N GLY A 72 4.48 -6.50 0.97
CA GLY A 72 4.29 -7.66 0.08
C GLY A 72 3.15 -7.51 -0.93
N ARG A 73 2.59 -6.31 -1.12
CA ARG A 73 1.52 -6.06 -2.09
C ARG A 73 1.84 -4.93 -3.06
N VAL A 74 1.33 -5.06 -4.28
CA VAL A 74 1.29 -4.02 -5.31
C VAL A 74 -0.13 -3.45 -5.38
N PHE A 75 -0.24 -2.12 -5.32
CA PHE A 75 -1.50 -1.41 -5.38
C PHE A 75 -1.54 -0.50 -6.61
N ALA A 76 -2.64 -0.58 -7.36
CA ALA A 76 -2.85 0.24 -8.55
C ALA A 76 -4.31 0.68 -8.66
N ILE A 77 -4.53 1.87 -9.23
CA ILE A 77 -5.86 2.35 -9.62
C ILE A 77 -5.89 2.56 -11.13
N ASN A 78 -6.91 2.00 -11.77
CA ASN A 78 -7.12 2.16 -13.21
C ASN A 78 -8.02 3.36 -13.54
N GLY A 79 -8.17 3.67 -14.83
CA GLY A 79 -8.90 4.81 -15.36
C GLY A 79 -10.34 4.89 -14.88
N SER A 80 -11.02 3.75 -14.77
CA SER A 80 -12.39 3.60 -14.25
C SER A 80 -12.50 3.69 -12.72
N GLY A 81 -11.41 3.96 -12.00
CA GLY A 81 -11.41 4.16 -10.56
C GLY A 81 -11.46 2.87 -9.74
N VAL A 82 -11.09 1.73 -10.34
CA VAL A 82 -11.00 0.44 -9.63
C VAL A 82 -9.61 0.29 -9.06
N VAL A 83 -9.54 0.27 -7.73
CA VAL A 83 -8.33 -0.03 -6.96
C VAL A 83 -8.15 -1.54 -6.89
N HIS A 84 -6.94 -1.98 -7.17
CA HIS A 84 -6.50 -3.37 -7.08
C HIS A 84 -5.37 -3.47 -6.08
N ALA A 85 -5.44 -4.45 -5.18
CA ALA A 85 -4.29 -4.92 -4.42
C ALA A 85 -3.95 -6.33 -4.87
N MET A 86 -2.68 -6.52 -5.20
CA MET A 86 -2.16 -7.77 -5.72
C MET A 86 -1.00 -8.23 -4.86
N ASP A 87 -0.82 -9.54 -4.74
CA ASP A 87 0.40 -10.12 -4.21
C ASP A 87 1.61 -9.66 -5.05
N ALA A 88 2.71 -9.24 -4.40
CA ALA A 88 3.84 -8.68 -5.12
C ALA A 88 4.67 -9.73 -5.89
N ASP A 89 4.60 -11.00 -5.50
CA ASP A 89 5.34 -12.09 -6.12
C ASP A 89 4.53 -12.74 -7.24
N THR A 90 3.22 -12.97 -7.03
CA THR A 90 2.37 -13.67 -7.99
C THR A 90 1.52 -12.76 -8.88
N LEU A 91 1.32 -11.50 -8.47
CA LEU A 91 0.33 -10.56 -9.02
C LEU A 91 -1.13 -11.04 -8.91
N ASP A 92 -1.40 -12.05 -8.08
CA ASP A 92 -2.78 -12.48 -7.81
C ASP A 92 -3.52 -11.39 -7.05
N VAL A 93 -4.75 -11.12 -7.47
CA VAL A 93 -5.59 -10.08 -6.86
C VAL A 93 -6.07 -10.54 -5.49
N ALA A 94 -5.57 -9.90 -4.44
CA ALA A 94 -6.01 -10.11 -3.07
C ALA A 94 -7.39 -9.46 -2.82
N TRP A 95 -7.57 -8.23 -3.30
CA TRP A 95 -8.85 -7.54 -3.22
C TRP A 95 -8.99 -6.45 -4.31
N ARG A 96 -10.24 -6.04 -4.54
CA ARG A 96 -10.59 -4.91 -5.42
C ARG A 96 -11.58 -3.99 -4.74
N PHE A 97 -11.47 -2.69 -5.01
CA PHE A 97 -12.45 -1.70 -4.60
C PHE A 97 -12.80 -0.78 -5.77
N ALA A 98 -14.06 -0.81 -6.21
CA ALA A 98 -14.55 0.09 -7.24
C ALA A 98 -15.05 1.38 -6.58
N THR A 99 -14.36 2.49 -6.83
CA THR A 99 -14.77 3.78 -6.25
C THR A 99 -16.08 4.27 -6.90
N PRO A 100 -17.09 4.68 -6.11
CA PRO A 100 -18.29 5.33 -6.65
C PRO A 100 -18.00 6.63 -7.40
N GLY A 101 -18.85 6.96 -8.38
CA GLY A 101 -18.79 8.23 -9.12
C GLY A 101 -19.31 8.19 -10.56
N GLY A 102 -19.76 7.03 -11.04
CA GLY A 102 -20.42 6.87 -12.34
C GLY A 102 -19.52 7.35 -13.50
N LYS A 103 -20.13 8.00 -14.50
CA LYS A 103 -19.41 8.48 -15.70
C LYS A 103 -18.32 9.52 -15.40
N ALA A 104 -18.42 10.25 -14.30
CA ALA A 104 -17.42 11.22 -13.88
C ALA A 104 -16.17 10.56 -13.31
N ASN A 105 -16.26 9.31 -12.88
CA ASN A 105 -15.13 8.55 -12.35
C ASN A 105 -14.33 7.86 -13.47
N CYS A 106 -13.89 8.66 -14.44
CA CYS A 106 -13.08 8.21 -15.56
C CYS A 106 -11.74 8.93 -15.57
N ASN A 107 -10.74 8.38 -16.25
CA ASN A 107 -9.40 8.95 -16.37
C ASN A 107 -8.73 9.23 -15.01
N ASN A 108 -8.87 8.31 -14.05
CA ASN A 108 -8.18 8.44 -12.76
C ASN A 108 -6.65 8.46 -12.94
N VAL A 109 -6.04 9.60 -12.59
CA VAL A 109 -4.61 9.91 -12.81
C VAL A 109 -3.83 10.20 -11.52
N SER A 110 -4.51 10.27 -10.36
CA SER A 110 -3.86 10.45 -9.06
C SER A 110 -3.23 9.14 -8.61
N SER A 111 -1.90 9.06 -8.58
CA SER A 111 -1.18 7.87 -8.11
C SER A 111 -1.41 7.70 -6.61
N PRO A 112 -1.69 6.48 -6.13
CA PRO A 112 -1.96 6.27 -4.71
C PRO A 112 -0.73 6.51 -3.82
N ALA A 113 -0.96 6.59 -2.52
CA ALA A 113 0.09 6.57 -1.51
C ALA A 113 -0.27 5.64 -0.34
N ILE A 114 0.71 5.12 0.38
CA ILE A 114 0.54 4.28 1.56
C ILE A 114 1.20 4.92 2.77
N VAL A 115 0.44 5.03 3.85
CA VAL A 115 0.93 5.44 5.16
C VAL A 115 0.26 4.58 6.23
N ASP A 116 1.05 4.03 7.14
CA ASP A 116 0.57 3.29 8.33
C ASP A 116 -0.49 2.21 8.03
N GLY A 117 -0.34 1.47 6.91
CA GLY A 117 -1.26 0.40 6.52
C GLY A 117 -2.54 0.90 5.83
N TYR A 118 -2.63 2.19 5.50
CA TYR A 118 -3.74 2.79 4.78
C TYR A 118 -3.32 3.24 3.38
N LEU A 119 -4.14 2.89 2.38
CA LEU A 119 -4.00 3.31 1.00
C LEU A 119 -4.85 4.56 0.75
N HIS A 120 -4.17 5.61 0.31
CA HIS A 120 -4.73 6.92 0.00
C HIS A 120 -4.96 7.06 -1.50
N VAL A 121 -6.19 7.37 -1.89
CA VAL A 121 -6.63 7.35 -3.29
C VAL A 121 -7.49 8.56 -3.59
N GLY A 122 -7.03 9.43 -4.51
CA GLY A 122 -7.85 10.50 -5.07
C GLY A 122 -8.56 10.06 -6.35
N THR A 123 -9.82 10.48 -6.54
CA THR A 123 -10.56 10.15 -7.76
C THR A 123 -10.95 11.36 -8.60
N MET A 124 -11.20 11.10 -9.88
CA MET A 124 -11.73 12.07 -10.83
C MET A 124 -13.17 12.47 -10.56
N ALA A 125 -13.93 11.62 -9.87
CA ALA A 125 -15.25 11.96 -9.36
C ALA A 125 -15.21 12.89 -8.13
N GLY A 126 -14.03 13.32 -7.71
CA GLY A 126 -13.84 14.29 -6.63
C GLY A 126 -14.05 13.75 -5.23
N THR A 127 -13.91 12.44 -5.06
CA THR A 127 -13.88 11.82 -3.75
C THR A 127 -12.47 11.33 -3.44
N TYR A 128 -12.00 11.59 -2.23
CA TYR A 128 -10.77 11.01 -1.69
C TYR A 128 -11.11 9.86 -0.76
N TYR A 129 -10.46 8.71 -0.96
CA TYR A 129 -10.66 7.50 -0.18
C TYR A 129 -9.40 7.18 0.63
N VAL A 130 -9.63 6.72 1.86
CA VAL A 130 -8.62 6.04 2.67
C VAL A 130 -9.12 4.61 2.85
N LEU A 131 -8.37 3.66 2.32
CA LEU A 131 -8.70 2.23 2.33
C LEU A 131 -7.72 1.49 3.25
N GLY A 132 -8.18 0.45 3.93
CA GLY A 132 -7.26 -0.50 4.56
C GLY A 132 -6.42 -1.20 3.50
N ALA A 133 -5.08 -1.14 3.59
CA ALA A 133 -4.21 -1.78 2.60
C ALA A 133 -4.33 -3.32 2.62
N ALA A 134 -4.71 -3.89 3.77
CA ALA A 134 -4.84 -5.33 3.93
C ALA A 134 -6.12 -5.91 3.30
N ASP A 135 -7.23 -5.17 3.33
CA ASP A 135 -8.58 -5.70 3.07
C ASP A 135 -9.42 -4.84 2.10
N GLY A 136 -8.95 -3.65 1.73
CA GLY A 136 -9.67 -2.73 0.85
C GLY A 136 -10.88 -2.05 1.52
N ASN A 137 -11.07 -2.21 2.82
CA ASN A 137 -12.19 -1.61 3.54
C ASN A 137 -12.06 -0.09 3.57
N VAL A 138 -13.17 0.62 3.35
CA VAL A 138 -13.18 2.09 3.42
C VAL A 138 -13.08 2.54 4.88
N VAL A 139 -11.97 3.18 5.23
CA VAL A 139 -11.72 3.76 6.54
C VAL A 139 -12.22 5.20 6.59
N ALA A 140 -12.00 5.95 5.51
CA ALA A 140 -12.52 7.30 5.36
C ALA A 140 -12.90 7.62 3.91
N ARG A 141 -13.89 8.49 3.76
CA ARG A 141 -14.33 9.07 2.50
C ARG A 141 -14.47 10.58 2.68
N ILE A 142 -13.78 11.35 1.85
CA ILE A 142 -13.83 12.81 1.86
C ILE A 142 -14.41 13.26 0.51
N ASP A 143 -15.59 13.85 0.56
CA ASP A 143 -16.19 14.47 -0.62
C ASP A 143 -15.57 15.85 -0.85
N CYS A 144 -14.72 15.96 -1.86
CA CYS A 144 -14.07 17.21 -2.21
C CYS A 144 -14.92 18.01 -3.21
N GLY A 145 -15.93 17.40 -3.83
CA GLY A 145 -16.81 18.01 -4.83
C GLY A 145 -16.15 18.33 -6.18
N GLU A 146 -14.86 18.03 -6.34
CA GLU A 146 -14.08 18.41 -7.52
C GLU A 146 -12.93 17.43 -7.80
N PRO A 147 -12.53 17.21 -9.07
CA PRO A 147 -11.60 16.15 -9.45
C PRO A 147 -10.23 16.25 -8.74
N ILE A 148 -9.65 15.09 -8.44
CA ILE A 148 -8.33 14.98 -7.80
C ILE A 148 -7.32 14.47 -8.81
N PHE A 149 -6.47 15.37 -9.31
CA PHE A 149 -5.39 15.04 -10.26
C PHE A 149 -4.07 14.80 -9.54
N GLY A 150 -3.78 15.59 -8.50
CA GLY A 150 -2.53 15.51 -7.76
C GLY A 150 -2.43 14.18 -7.04
N SER A 151 -1.26 13.54 -7.13
CA SER A 151 -0.96 12.36 -6.32
C SER A 151 -0.75 12.80 -4.86
N PRO A 152 -1.35 12.13 -3.86
CA PRO A 152 -1.07 12.41 -2.46
C PRO A 152 0.42 12.29 -2.13
N VAL A 153 0.90 13.21 -1.30
CA VAL A 153 2.28 13.25 -0.79
C VAL A 153 2.27 12.97 0.70
N VAL A 154 3.08 12.02 1.14
CA VAL A 154 3.21 11.65 2.55
C VAL A 154 4.52 12.21 3.10
N GLY A 155 4.44 13.09 4.09
CA GLY A 155 5.60 13.68 4.74
C GLY A 155 5.27 14.28 6.10
N ASN A 156 6.23 14.24 7.03
CA ASN A 156 6.09 14.80 8.38
C ASN A 156 4.81 14.34 9.12
N GLY A 157 4.45 13.07 8.97
CA GLY A 157 3.26 12.48 9.61
C GLY A 157 1.92 12.98 9.06
N ARG A 158 1.91 13.52 7.84
CA ARG A 158 0.71 14.06 7.18
C ARG A 158 0.63 13.59 5.74
N VAL A 159 -0.59 13.56 5.21
CA VAL A 159 -0.86 13.35 3.79
C VAL A 159 -1.44 14.62 3.23
N TYR A 160 -0.86 15.10 2.13
CA TYR A 160 -1.31 16.28 1.42
C TYR A 160 -1.77 15.91 0.03
N PHE A 161 -2.85 16.54 -0.45
CA PHE A 161 -3.28 16.38 -1.84
C PHE A 161 -3.98 17.64 -2.35
N ALA A 162 -4.05 17.78 -3.67
CA ALA A 162 -4.64 18.95 -4.32
C ALA A 162 -5.74 18.55 -5.30
N THR A 163 -6.77 19.38 -5.36
CA THR A 163 -7.91 19.21 -6.25
C THR A 163 -7.83 20.21 -7.41
N LEU A 164 -8.56 19.95 -8.50
CA LEU A 164 -8.71 20.91 -9.59
C LEU A 164 -9.52 22.16 -9.20
N GLY A 165 -10.20 22.14 -8.05
CA GLY A 165 -10.89 23.29 -7.48
C GLY A 165 -9.99 24.31 -6.78
N SER A 166 -8.66 24.22 -6.97
CA SER A 166 -7.67 25.09 -6.32
C SER A 166 -7.63 24.95 -4.80
N ARG A 167 -7.82 23.73 -4.29
CA ARG A 167 -7.77 23.43 -2.85
C ARG A 167 -6.65 22.44 -2.55
N VAL A 168 -6.00 22.66 -1.41
CA VAL A 168 -5.04 21.72 -0.81
C VAL A 168 -5.64 21.21 0.49
N TYR A 169 -5.58 19.90 0.66
CA TYR A 169 -5.98 19.17 1.85
C TYR A 169 -4.73 18.62 2.54
#